data_AF-A0A2K9PPV7-F1
#
_entry.id   AF-A0A2K9PPV7-F1
#
_cell.length_a   1.000
_cell.length_b   1.000
_cell.length_c   1.000
_cell.angle_alpha   90.00
_cell.angle_beta   90.00
_cell.angle_gamma   90.00
#
_symmetry.space_group_name_H-M   'P 1'
#
loop_
_entity.id
_entity.type
_entity.pdbx_description
1 polymer ?
#
loop_
_entity_poly.entity_id
_entity_poly.type
_entity_poly.pdbx_seq_one_letter_code
_entity_poly.pdbx_strand_id
1 'polypeptide(L)'
;MKAPIPNTKTSSIVLLIYLILVSCQFNQSVNKDVTTGAYSRENGIGCDDVVIEINGNTEKRNEFVYGEKVKLTFNNISGLTNVKNKTYPGLSMYIVKNEKDTVLSNPELLNNLDKGIDISPLQLYTYFIATAPKRNNETYKVHVNIWDKKGDGKFSYELPFTLKESELFDIKNNGIECSSVYLQNETLKRPIFDKNISLENSYMLTLDDIKGLKSINGKVFPVFSIDLIDNNGNKILSRPNVLSDFEAISVNPEDSKTKLYTTFSLSNVEINNPYKLIAKVKDKNSSKEIEITAELIIN
;
A
#
# COMPACT_ATOMS: atom_id res chain seq x y z
N MET A 1 -43.42 -53.41 56.00
CA MET A 1 -42.48 -52.38 55.50
C MET A 1 -41.66 -52.98 54.37
N LYS A 2 -41.85 -52.48 53.13
CA LYS A 2 -40.99 -52.81 51.97
C LYS A 2 -40.27 -51.52 51.59
N ALA A 3 -38.94 -51.54 51.60
CA ALA A 3 -38.11 -50.44 51.10
C ALA A 3 -38.04 -50.49 49.56
N PRO A 4 -38.02 -49.34 48.85
CA PRO A 4 -37.88 -49.33 47.41
C PRO A 4 -36.40 -49.45 47.01
N ILE A 5 -36.16 -50.23 45.95
CA ILE A 5 -34.85 -50.43 45.32
C ILE A 5 -34.59 -49.25 44.37
N PRO A 6 -33.42 -48.57 44.43
CA PRO A 6 -33.13 -47.45 43.54
C PRO A 6 -32.80 -47.94 42.13
N ASN A 7 -33.43 -47.29 41.15
CA ASN A 7 -33.35 -47.61 39.73
C ASN A 7 -32.08 -46.97 39.13
N THR A 8 -31.03 -47.75 38.88
CA THR A 8 -29.66 -47.30 38.56
C THR A 8 -29.40 -46.98 37.07
N LYS A 9 -30.43 -46.80 36.24
CA LYS A 9 -30.23 -46.66 34.77
C LYS A 9 -30.15 -45.22 34.24
N THR A 10 -30.48 -44.21 35.04
CA THR A 10 -30.48 -42.79 34.58
C THR A 10 -29.19 -42.03 34.89
N SER A 11 -28.28 -42.57 35.70
CA SER A 11 -27.05 -41.86 36.10
C SER A 11 -25.90 -41.96 35.08
N SER A 12 -25.92 -42.92 34.17
CA SER A 12 -24.82 -43.14 33.21
C SER A 12 -24.92 -42.28 31.94
N ILE A 13 -26.10 -41.73 31.61
CA ILE A 13 -26.30 -40.93 30.38
C ILE A 13 -25.84 -39.47 30.58
N VAL A 14 -25.95 -38.95 31.80
CA VAL A 14 -25.56 -37.56 32.11
C VAL A 14 -24.03 -37.37 32.07
N LEU A 15 -23.26 -38.41 32.38
CA LEU A 15 -21.79 -38.35 32.38
C LEU A 15 -21.20 -38.35 30.95
N LEU A 16 -21.88 -38.96 29.98
CA LEU A 16 -21.42 -39.01 28.60
C LEU A 16 -21.65 -37.68 27.85
N ILE A 17 -22.66 -36.90 28.23
CA ILE A 17 -22.97 -35.59 27.64
C ILE A 17 -21.97 -34.50 28.09
N TYR A 18 -21.38 -34.64 29.29
CA TYR A 18 -20.41 -33.67 29.80
C TYR A 18 -19.02 -33.78 29.14
N LEU A 19 -18.65 -34.96 28.61
CA LEU A 19 -17.38 -35.18 27.91
C LEU A 19 -17.35 -34.57 26.49
N ILE A 20 -18.51 -34.31 25.89
CA ILE A 20 -18.61 -33.77 24.52
C ILE A 20 -18.51 -32.23 24.50
N LEU A 21 -18.58 -31.56 25.65
CA LEU A 21 -18.54 -30.09 25.77
C LEU A 21 -17.14 -29.52 26.03
N VAL A 22 -16.11 -30.37 26.20
CA VAL A 22 -14.73 -29.94 26.49
C VAL A 22 -13.83 -29.93 25.25
N SER A 23 -14.35 -30.20 24.04
CA SER A 23 -13.62 -29.91 22.80
C SER A 23 -13.61 -28.40 22.50
N CYS A 24 -13.10 -27.61 23.44
CA CYS A 24 -12.73 -26.22 23.22
C CYS A 24 -11.57 -26.16 22.22
N GLN A 25 -11.62 -25.21 21.30
CA GLN A 25 -10.61 -24.94 20.28
C GLN A 25 -9.30 -24.41 20.90
N PHE A 26 -8.56 -25.26 21.62
CA PHE A 26 -7.34 -24.89 22.36
C PHE A 26 -6.14 -24.46 21.47
N ASN A 27 -6.23 -24.63 20.14
CA ASN A 27 -5.15 -24.27 19.21
C ASN A 27 -5.33 -22.88 18.55
N GLN A 28 -6.25 -22.06 19.05
CA GLN A 28 -6.41 -20.69 18.56
C GLN A 28 -5.81 -19.67 19.52
N SER A 29 -4.96 -18.81 19.00
CA SER A 29 -4.41 -17.67 19.72
C SER A 29 -4.75 -16.37 18.96
N VAL A 30 -4.87 -15.27 19.69
CA VAL A 30 -5.23 -13.96 19.13
C VAL A 30 -4.32 -12.91 19.72
N ASN A 31 -3.74 -12.06 18.88
CA ASN A 31 -2.91 -10.93 19.28
C ASN A 31 -3.43 -9.64 18.65
N LYS A 32 -3.37 -8.53 19.40
CA LYS A 32 -3.69 -7.20 18.89
C LYS A 32 -2.56 -6.23 19.26
N ASP A 33 -1.94 -5.64 18.25
CA ASP A 33 -0.99 -4.55 18.44
C ASP A 33 -1.76 -3.24 18.63
N VAL A 34 -1.69 -2.69 19.84
CA VAL A 34 -2.38 -1.44 20.20
C VAL A 34 -1.81 -0.22 19.48
N THR A 35 -0.57 -0.26 18.99
CA THR A 35 0.06 0.88 18.31
C THR A 35 -0.44 1.02 16.87
N THR A 36 -0.48 -0.09 16.13
CA THR A 36 -0.86 -0.10 14.71
C THR A 36 -2.32 -0.48 14.49
N GLY A 37 -3.00 -0.96 15.54
CA GLY A 37 -4.31 -1.57 15.45
C GLY A 37 -4.31 -2.93 14.76
N ALA A 38 -3.13 -3.47 14.45
CA ALA A 38 -3.00 -4.76 13.78
C ALA A 38 -3.57 -5.89 14.64
N TYR A 39 -4.12 -6.89 13.98
CA TYR A 39 -4.76 -8.03 14.59
C TYR A 39 -4.25 -9.31 13.94
N SER A 40 -3.78 -10.28 14.73
CA SER A 40 -3.47 -11.61 14.24
C SER A 40 -4.31 -12.67 14.93
N ARG A 41 -4.61 -13.73 14.19
CA ARG A 41 -5.21 -14.95 14.72
C ARG A 41 -4.46 -16.15 14.18
N GLU A 42 -3.99 -16.95 15.13
CA GLU A 42 -3.31 -18.21 14.90
C GLU A 42 -4.32 -19.35 15.04
N ASN A 43 -4.27 -20.33 14.14
CA ASN A 43 -5.07 -21.54 14.20
C ASN A 43 -4.26 -22.71 13.64
N GLY A 44 -3.38 -23.28 14.46
CA GLY A 44 -2.47 -24.35 14.05
C GLY A 44 -1.22 -23.90 13.28
N ILE A 45 -1.12 -22.62 12.89
CA ILE A 45 0.13 -21.98 12.44
C ILE A 45 0.44 -20.83 13.40
N GLY A 46 1.66 -20.85 13.96
CA GLY A 46 2.17 -19.80 14.84
C GLY A 46 3.12 -18.85 14.11
N CYS A 47 3.19 -17.61 14.60
CA CYS A 47 4.12 -16.58 14.14
C CYS A 47 4.62 -15.78 15.34
N ASP A 48 5.95 -15.71 15.52
CA ASP A 48 6.52 -15.02 16.69
C ASP A 48 6.22 -13.51 16.65
N ASP A 49 6.41 -12.88 15.50
CA ASP A 49 6.17 -11.47 15.29
C ASP A 49 5.95 -11.10 13.81
N VAL A 50 5.32 -9.95 13.60
CA VAL A 50 5.14 -9.34 12.28
C VAL A 50 5.83 -7.99 12.27
N VAL A 51 6.87 -7.85 11.44
CA VAL A 51 7.60 -6.59 11.25
C VAL A 51 7.01 -5.82 10.08
N ILE A 52 6.72 -4.53 10.33
CA ILE A 52 6.32 -3.58 9.30
C ILE A 52 7.55 -2.78 8.88
N GLU A 53 7.91 -2.85 7.61
CA GLU A 53 8.94 -2.02 7.00
C GLU A 53 8.31 -1.05 6.01
N ILE A 54 8.62 0.24 6.13
CA ILE A 54 8.15 1.28 5.22
C ILE A 54 9.37 1.87 4.51
N ASN A 55 9.42 1.70 3.19
CA ASN A 55 10.56 2.08 2.35
C ASN A 55 11.91 1.52 2.84
N GLY A 56 11.91 0.37 3.51
CA GLY A 56 13.10 -0.31 4.04
C GLY A 56 13.47 0.04 5.48
N ASN A 57 12.76 0.96 6.13
CA ASN A 57 12.94 1.24 7.55
C ASN A 57 11.87 0.50 8.36
N THR A 58 12.27 -0.11 9.47
CA THR A 58 11.31 -0.72 10.42
C THR A 58 10.53 0.39 11.12
N GLU A 59 9.21 0.31 11.07
CA GLU A 59 8.30 1.36 11.53
C GLU A 59 7.13 0.76 12.29
N LYS A 60 6.57 1.53 13.23
CA LYS A 60 5.40 1.09 14.03
C LYS A 60 4.24 2.09 13.90
N ARG A 61 3.78 2.28 12.67
CA ARG A 61 2.65 3.16 12.32
C ARG A 61 1.75 2.51 11.27
N ASN A 62 0.54 3.04 11.15
CA ASN A 62 -0.46 2.61 10.18
C ASN A 62 -1.08 3.77 9.38
N GLU A 63 -0.53 4.97 9.47
CA GLU A 63 -0.81 6.04 8.53
C GLU A 63 0.34 6.08 7.53
N PHE A 64 0.05 5.93 6.23
CA PHE A 64 1.04 5.86 5.17
C PHE A 64 0.94 7.06 4.23
N VAL A 65 2.08 7.55 3.74
CA VAL A 65 2.11 8.54 2.67
C VAL A 65 1.78 7.82 1.35
N TYR A 66 0.99 8.47 0.50
CA TYR A 66 0.68 7.93 -0.82
C TYR A 66 1.95 7.54 -1.59
N GLY A 67 1.99 6.29 -2.06
CA GLY A 67 3.13 5.72 -2.77
C GLY A 67 4.12 4.94 -1.91
N GLU A 68 4.04 4.99 -0.57
CA GLU A 68 4.99 4.26 0.29
C GLU A 68 4.93 2.76 0.03
N LYS A 69 6.09 2.10 -0.01
CA LYS A 69 6.17 0.64 -0.05
C LYS A 69 6.11 0.11 1.39
N VAL A 70 5.05 -0.62 1.70
CA VAL A 70 4.85 -1.26 3.00
C VAL A 70 5.11 -2.75 2.84
N LYS A 71 6.13 -3.27 3.51
CA LYS A 71 6.48 -4.68 3.57
C LYS A 71 6.10 -5.25 4.94
N LEU A 72 5.43 -6.39 4.93
CA LEU A 72 5.07 -7.16 6.11
C LEU A 72 5.91 -8.43 6.12
N THR A 73 6.71 -8.61 7.17
CA THR A 73 7.57 -9.79 7.34
C THR A 73 7.07 -10.60 8.53
N PHE A 74 6.72 -11.86 8.30
CA PHE A 74 6.21 -12.81 9.28
C PHE A 74 7.35 -13.73 9.70
N ASN A 75 7.79 -13.59 10.94
CA ASN A 75 8.97 -14.27 11.46
C ASN A 75 8.62 -15.61 12.12
N ASN A 76 9.55 -16.56 11.97
CA ASN A 76 9.56 -17.86 12.65
C ASN A 76 8.23 -18.62 12.51
N ILE A 77 7.71 -18.71 11.29
CA ILE A 77 6.48 -19.44 11.00
C ILE A 77 6.63 -20.91 11.39
N SER A 78 5.70 -21.39 12.22
CA SER A 78 5.69 -22.75 12.78
C SER A 78 4.32 -23.41 12.62
N GLY A 79 4.23 -24.72 12.90
CA GLY A 79 2.97 -25.47 12.84
C GLY A 79 2.57 -25.99 11.44
N LEU A 80 3.41 -25.77 10.43
CA LEU A 80 3.23 -26.36 9.09
C LEU A 80 3.53 -27.86 9.10
N THR A 81 2.74 -28.63 8.35
CA THR A 81 2.93 -30.07 8.16
C THR A 81 4.21 -30.33 7.39
N ASN A 82 5.10 -31.09 8.04
CA ASN A 82 6.34 -31.52 7.41
C ASN A 82 6.09 -32.79 6.57
N VAL A 83 6.35 -32.69 5.26
CA VAL A 83 6.32 -33.84 4.34
C VAL A 83 7.72 -33.99 3.74
N LYS A 84 8.43 -35.05 4.14
CA LYS A 84 9.79 -35.35 3.67
C LYS A 84 10.77 -34.18 3.90
N ASN A 85 10.81 -33.65 5.11
CA ASN A 85 11.64 -32.51 5.54
C ASN A 85 11.30 -31.18 4.84
N LYS A 86 10.10 -31.06 4.26
CA LYS A 86 9.66 -29.83 3.60
C LYS A 86 8.30 -29.37 4.09
N THR A 87 8.11 -28.06 4.04
CA THR A 87 6.82 -27.40 4.32
C THR A 87 6.29 -26.73 3.05
N TYR A 88 4.97 -26.54 2.99
CA TYR A 88 4.29 -26.04 1.81
C TYR A 88 3.31 -24.92 2.19
N PRO A 89 3.80 -23.74 2.59
CA PRO A 89 2.92 -22.63 2.89
C PRO A 89 2.24 -22.09 1.62
N GLY A 90 1.01 -21.63 1.78
CA GLY A 90 0.40 -20.63 0.91
C GLY A 90 0.36 -19.27 1.61
N LEU A 91 0.39 -18.20 0.81
CA LEU A 91 0.33 -16.83 1.31
C LEU A 91 -0.55 -16.01 0.38
N SER A 92 -1.51 -15.27 0.93
CA SER A 92 -2.37 -14.37 0.17
C SER A 92 -2.41 -13.00 0.81
N MET A 93 -2.68 -11.98 0.01
CA MET A 93 -2.87 -10.62 0.48
C MET A 93 -4.01 -9.96 -0.30
N TYR A 94 -4.92 -9.30 0.40
CA TYR A 94 -5.91 -8.43 -0.21
C TYR A 94 -6.05 -7.14 0.60
N ILE A 95 -6.47 -6.07 -0.08
CA ILE A 95 -6.72 -4.78 0.54
C ILE A 95 -8.17 -4.43 0.31
N VAL A 96 -8.87 -4.13 1.40
CA VAL A 96 -10.28 -3.72 1.39
C VAL A 96 -10.38 -2.26 1.77
N LYS A 97 -11.22 -1.52 1.06
CA LYS A 97 -11.58 -0.14 1.32
C LYS A 97 -12.92 -0.08 2.04
N ASN A 98 -12.96 0.62 3.18
CA ASN A 98 -14.14 0.80 4.02
C ASN A 98 -14.90 -0.51 4.32
N GLU A 99 -14.16 -1.61 4.48
CA GLU A 99 -14.70 -2.97 4.70
C GLU A 99 -15.64 -3.50 3.60
N LYS A 100 -15.64 -2.90 2.40
CA LYS A 100 -16.58 -3.25 1.31
C LYS A 100 -15.89 -3.59 0.00
N ASP A 101 -15.06 -2.67 -0.50
CA ASP A 101 -14.53 -2.78 -1.86
C ASP A 101 -13.11 -3.35 -1.83
N THR A 102 -12.86 -4.46 -2.54
CA THR A 102 -11.49 -4.97 -2.71
C THR A 102 -10.75 -4.11 -3.73
N VAL A 103 -9.68 -3.44 -3.30
CA VAL A 103 -8.84 -2.57 -4.15
C VAL A 103 -7.58 -3.26 -4.65
N LEU A 104 -7.16 -4.35 -3.99
CA LEU A 104 -6.06 -5.20 -4.40
C LEU A 104 -6.34 -6.64 -3.96
N SER A 105 -6.04 -7.62 -4.80
CA SER A 105 -6.21 -9.04 -4.49
C SER A 105 -5.09 -9.88 -5.11
N ASN A 106 -4.30 -10.51 -4.25
CA ASN A 106 -3.26 -11.48 -4.60
C ASN A 106 -3.58 -12.79 -3.86
N PRO A 107 -4.32 -13.72 -4.49
CA PRO A 107 -4.85 -14.90 -3.80
C PRO A 107 -3.80 -15.96 -3.50
N GLU A 108 -2.67 -15.98 -4.20
CA GLU A 108 -1.55 -16.87 -3.90
C GLU A 108 -0.23 -16.27 -4.41
N LEU A 109 0.62 -15.88 -3.46
CA LEU A 109 1.90 -15.22 -3.67
C LEU A 109 3.07 -16.22 -3.79
N LEU A 110 2.86 -17.48 -3.40
CA LEU A 110 3.88 -18.53 -3.36
C LEU A 110 3.60 -19.66 -4.37
N ASN A 111 2.90 -19.35 -5.47
CA ASN A 111 2.53 -20.29 -6.54
C ASN A 111 3.73 -21.02 -7.17
N ASN A 112 4.93 -20.46 -7.07
CA ASN A 112 6.15 -21.03 -7.64
C ASN A 112 6.88 -22.02 -6.69
N LEU A 113 6.35 -22.29 -5.50
CA LEU A 113 6.99 -23.12 -4.48
C LEU A 113 6.44 -24.56 -4.40
N ASP A 114 6.05 -25.14 -5.53
CA ASP A 114 5.48 -26.50 -5.61
C ASP A 114 6.39 -27.60 -5.05
N LYS A 115 7.70 -27.36 -5.02
CA LYS A 115 8.69 -28.31 -4.48
C LYS A 115 8.83 -28.28 -2.95
N GLY A 116 8.11 -27.38 -2.27
CA GLY A 116 8.21 -27.17 -0.83
C GLY A 116 9.48 -26.44 -0.41
N ILE A 117 9.48 -25.95 0.82
CA ILE A 117 10.55 -25.15 1.44
C ILE A 117 11.20 -25.97 2.56
N ASP A 118 12.53 -25.98 2.60
CA ASP A 118 13.36 -26.62 3.63
C ASP A 118 14.23 -25.55 4.30
N ILE A 119 13.57 -24.56 4.93
CA ILE A 119 14.22 -23.45 5.64
C ILE A 119 13.66 -23.42 7.05
N SER A 120 14.55 -23.31 8.04
CA SER A 120 14.22 -23.14 9.45
C SER A 120 15.22 -22.17 10.10
N PRO A 121 14.78 -21.08 10.73
CA PRO A 121 13.38 -20.67 10.87
C PRO A 121 12.78 -20.17 9.54
N LEU A 122 11.49 -20.48 9.31
CA LEU A 122 10.79 -20.03 8.10
C LEU A 122 10.36 -18.57 8.28
N GLN A 123 10.77 -17.71 7.35
CA GLN A 123 10.31 -16.33 7.24
C GLN A 123 9.52 -16.16 5.94
N LEU A 124 8.34 -15.55 6.02
CA LEU A 124 7.53 -15.19 4.85
C LEU A 124 7.37 -13.67 4.80
N TYR A 125 7.18 -13.10 3.62
CA TYR A 125 6.89 -11.69 3.49
C TYR A 125 5.95 -11.40 2.32
N THR A 126 5.24 -10.29 2.43
CA THR A 126 4.47 -9.67 1.35
C THR A 126 4.70 -8.16 1.38
N TYR A 127 4.34 -7.46 0.32
CA TYR A 127 4.35 -6.00 0.32
C TYR A 127 3.23 -5.45 -0.56
N PHE A 128 2.84 -4.21 -0.28
CA PHE A 128 1.99 -3.41 -1.15
C PHE A 128 2.55 -2.00 -1.28
N ILE A 129 2.08 -1.29 -2.32
CA ILE A 129 2.34 0.13 -2.48
C ILE A 129 1.07 0.87 -2.05
N ALA A 130 1.23 1.88 -1.19
CA ALA A 130 0.15 2.67 -0.61
C ALA A 130 -0.45 3.66 -1.64
N THR A 131 -1.00 3.17 -2.75
CA THR A 131 -1.54 3.98 -3.86
C THR A 131 -3.06 3.93 -3.96
N ALA A 132 -3.76 3.57 -2.88
CA ALA A 132 -5.21 3.61 -2.91
C ALA A 132 -5.67 5.09 -3.03
N PRO A 133 -6.70 5.38 -3.84
CA PRO A 133 -7.10 6.76 -4.09
C PRO A 133 -7.72 7.34 -2.82
N LYS A 134 -7.07 8.29 -2.16
CA LYS A 134 -7.66 8.97 -1.00
C LYS A 134 -8.86 9.81 -1.45
N ARG A 135 -10.07 9.34 -1.19
CA ARG A 135 -11.29 10.16 -1.31
C ARG A 135 -12.00 10.17 0.04
N ASN A 136 -12.45 11.33 0.51
CA ASN A 136 -13.43 11.44 1.60
C ASN A 136 -13.13 10.62 2.88
N ASN A 137 -11.96 10.80 3.52
CA ASN A 137 -11.58 10.11 4.78
C ASN A 137 -11.70 8.57 4.72
N GLU A 138 -11.43 7.99 3.55
CA GLU A 138 -11.42 6.53 3.37
C GLU A 138 -10.45 5.83 4.32
N THR A 139 -10.88 4.65 4.78
CA THR A 139 -10.08 3.74 5.60
C THR A 139 -9.81 2.48 4.79
N TYR A 140 -8.65 1.88 5.02
CA TYR A 140 -8.24 0.66 4.34
C TYR A 140 -7.82 -0.38 5.35
N LYS A 141 -7.88 -1.64 4.94
CA LYS A 141 -7.38 -2.76 5.72
C LYS A 141 -6.66 -3.73 4.81
N VAL A 142 -5.42 -4.04 5.15
CA VAL A 142 -4.70 -5.17 4.55
C VAL A 142 -5.10 -6.42 5.31
N HIS A 143 -5.42 -7.48 4.58
CA HIS A 143 -5.57 -8.81 5.12
C HIS A 143 -4.53 -9.71 4.49
N VAL A 144 -3.85 -10.48 5.33
CA VAL A 144 -2.89 -11.50 4.94
C VAL A 144 -3.33 -12.83 5.53
N ASN A 145 -3.34 -13.88 4.71
CA ASN A 145 -3.55 -15.24 5.19
C ASN A 145 -2.37 -16.12 4.82
N ILE A 146 -1.90 -16.91 5.79
CA ILE A 146 -0.94 -17.98 5.61
C ILE A 146 -1.66 -19.29 5.91
N TRP A 147 -1.50 -20.29 5.06
CA TRP A 147 -2.09 -21.61 5.29
C TRP A 147 -1.13 -22.73 4.93
N ASP A 148 -1.35 -23.89 5.52
CA ASP A 148 -0.63 -25.11 5.19
C ASP A 148 -1.29 -25.79 3.99
N LYS A 149 -0.56 -26.03 2.90
CA LYS A 149 -1.09 -26.77 1.74
C LYS A 149 -1.16 -28.28 1.98
N LYS A 150 -0.55 -28.78 3.07
CA LYS A 150 -0.49 -30.20 3.44
C LYS A 150 -1.12 -30.52 4.79
N GLY A 151 -1.78 -29.54 5.41
CA GLY A 151 -2.50 -29.69 6.68
C GLY A 151 -3.61 -28.64 6.80
N ASP A 152 -4.20 -28.55 7.98
CA ASP A 152 -5.36 -27.65 8.24
C ASP A 152 -4.97 -26.32 8.89
N GLY A 153 -3.67 -26.12 9.15
CA GLY A 153 -3.13 -24.95 9.83
C GLY A 153 -3.38 -23.66 9.05
N LYS A 154 -3.77 -22.60 9.77
CA LYS A 154 -4.05 -21.26 9.23
C LYS A 154 -3.53 -20.18 10.18
N PHE A 155 -3.11 -19.08 9.60
CA PHE A 155 -2.76 -17.83 10.27
C PHE A 155 -3.36 -16.68 9.47
N SER A 156 -3.94 -15.71 10.18
CA SER A 156 -4.50 -14.50 9.57
C SER A 156 -3.96 -13.26 10.27
N TYR A 157 -3.71 -12.22 9.48
CA TYR A 157 -3.24 -10.92 9.95
C TYR A 157 -4.02 -9.80 9.26
N GLU A 158 -4.47 -8.83 10.03
CA GLU A 158 -5.16 -7.64 9.56
C GLU A 158 -4.40 -6.39 10.02
N LEU A 159 -4.18 -5.45 9.10
CA LEU A 159 -3.60 -4.15 9.41
C LEU A 159 -4.53 -3.05 8.88
N PRO A 160 -5.28 -2.36 9.76
CA PRO A 160 -6.01 -1.17 9.36
C PRO A 160 -5.03 -0.04 9.07
N PHE A 161 -5.23 0.73 8.01
CA PHE A 161 -4.38 1.87 7.68
C PHE A 161 -5.14 3.02 7.01
N THR A 162 -4.53 4.20 7.05
CA THR A 162 -5.00 5.42 6.38
C THR A 162 -3.93 5.96 5.45
N LEU A 163 -4.34 6.82 4.51
CA LEU A 163 -3.43 7.51 3.60
C LEU A 163 -3.38 9.01 3.89
N LYS A 164 -2.17 9.55 3.92
CA LYS A 164 -1.91 10.99 3.93
C LYS A 164 -1.20 11.44 2.65
N GLU A 165 -1.37 12.72 2.34
CA GLU A 165 -0.69 13.36 1.22
C GLU A 165 0.80 13.52 1.52
N SER A 166 1.60 13.64 0.48
CA SER A 166 3.02 13.90 0.63
C SER A 166 3.26 15.32 1.12
N GLU A 167 4.05 15.46 2.18
CA GLU A 167 4.49 16.76 2.72
C GLU A 167 5.57 17.42 1.86
N LEU A 168 6.02 16.75 0.78
CA LEU A 168 7.00 17.27 -0.17
C LEU A 168 6.47 18.48 -0.97
N PHE A 169 5.15 18.55 -1.19
CA PHE A 169 4.55 19.52 -2.09
C PHE A 169 3.68 20.55 -1.37
N ASP A 170 3.87 21.82 -1.72
CA ASP A 170 2.89 22.89 -1.49
C ASP A 170 2.04 23.04 -2.76
N ILE A 171 0.71 22.93 -2.62
CA ILE A 171 -0.24 22.91 -3.72
C ILE A 171 -1.18 24.11 -3.61
N LYS A 172 -1.22 24.94 -4.65
CA LYS A 172 -2.14 26.07 -4.79
C LYS A 172 -3.08 25.80 -5.94
N ASN A 173 -4.38 25.80 -5.67
CA ASN A 173 -5.40 25.54 -6.66
C ASN A 173 -6.20 26.81 -7.00
N ASN A 174 -6.60 26.90 -8.26
CA ASN A 174 -7.55 27.88 -8.77
C ASN A 174 -8.47 27.18 -9.78
N GLY A 175 -9.44 26.42 -9.27
CA GLY A 175 -10.45 25.75 -10.09
C GLY A 175 -9.99 24.49 -10.84
N ILE A 176 -8.72 24.10 -10.74
CA ILE A 176 -8.22 22.75 -11.08
C ILE A 176 -7.81 22.04 -9.79
N GLU A 177 -8.18 20.77 -9.67
CA GLU A 177 -7.85 19.91 -8.54
C GLU A 177 -7.24 18.60 -9.04
N CYS A 178 -6.47 17.92 -8.18
CA CYS A 178 -5.98 16.56 -8.41
C CYS A 178 -6.15 15.74 -7.12
N SER A 179 -6.24 14.41 -7.22
CA SER A 179 -6.40 13.56 -6.04
C SER A 179 -5.08 13.25 -5.34
N SER A 180 -3.97 13.25 -6.08
CA SER A 180 -2.64 13.06 -5.53
C SER A 180 -1.55 13.62 -6.42
N VAL A 181 -0.43 13.99 -5.79
CA VAL A 181 0.82 14.39 -6.43
C VAL A 181 1.95 13.60 -5.80
N TYR A 182 2.81 13.02 -6.62
CA TYR A 182 3.97 12.29 -6.13
C TYR A 182 5.16 12.38 -7.09
N LEU A 183 6.37 12.38 -6.51
CA LEU A 183 7.64 12.30 -7.23
C LEU A 183 8.20 10.89 -7.09
N GLN A 184 8.63 10.31 -8.19
CA GLN A 184 9.25 8.99 -8.22
C GLN A 184 10.66 9.08 -8.80
N ASN A 185 11.61 8.38 -8.18
CA ASN A 185 12.90 8.11 -8.79
C ASN A 185 12.73 6.91 -9.72
N GLU A 186 12.78 7.18 -11.03
CA GLU A 186 12.56 6.21 -12.09
C GLU A 186 13.74 5.25 -12.24
N THR A 187 14.94 5.65 -11.86
CA THR A 187 16.14 4.79 -11.89
C THR A 187 16.06 3.73 -10.81
N LEU A 188 15.71 4.13 -9.58
CA LEU A 188 15.64 3.26 -8.41
C LEU A 188 14.25 2.62 -8.21
N LYS A 189 13.28 2.96 -9.07
CA LYS A 189 11.87 2.51 -9.00
C LYS A 189 11.26 2.68 -7.61
N ARG A 190 11.53 3.82 -6.97
CA ARG A 190 11.01 4.15 -5.64
C ARG A 190 10.46 5.59 -5.58
N PRO A 191 9.42 5.85 -4.77
CA PRO A 191 8.93 7.21 -4.57
C PRO A 191 9.95 8.04 -3.77
N ILE A 192 9.87 9.36 -3.95
CA ILE A 192 10.64 10.35 -3.20
C ILE A 192 9.70 11.01 -2.20
N PHE A 193 10.04 10.87 -0.93
CA PHE A 193 9.28 11.42 0.20
C PHE A 193 10.06 12.48 0.96
N ASP A 194 11.39 12.42 0.87
CA ASP A 194 12.26 13.45 1.39
C ASP A 194 12.59 14.47 0.28
N LYS A 195 13.33 15.50 0.65
CA LYS A 195 13.78 16.53 -0.31
C LYS A 195 14.93 16.03 -1.18
N ASN A 196 15.50 14.84 -0.93
CA ASN A 196 16.78 14.43 -1.49
C ASN A 196 16.63 13.80 -2.87
N ILE A 197 17.41 14.31 -3.81
CA ILE A 197 17.56 13.76 -5.16
C ILE A 197 19.05 13.71 -5.52
N SER A 198 19.40 12.92 -6.52
CA SER A 198 20.75 12.78 -7.10
C SER A 198 20.74 13.08 -8.60
N LEU A 199 21.86 13.61 -9.10
CA LEU A 199 22.10 13.91 -10.51
C LEU A 199 22.11 12.66 -11.41
N GLU A 200 22.45 11.49 -10.85
CA GLU A 200 22.59 10.24 -11.62
C GLU A 200 21.24 9.60 -11.97
N ASN A 201 20.16 10.09 -11.35
CA ASN A 201 18.85 9.49 -11.49
C ASN A 201 17.91 10.29 -12.37
N SER A 202 16.92 9.57 -12.90
CA SER A 202 15.75 10.12 -13.56
C SER A 202 14.58 10.17 -12.58
N TYR A 203 13.72 11.17 -12.76
CA TYR A 203 12.56 11.40 -11.91
C TYR A 203 11.29 11.51 -12.74
N MET A 204 10.17 11.12 -12.15
CA MET A 204 8.83 11.27 -12.71
C MET A 204 7.95 11.98 -11.71
N LEU A 205 7.45 13.17 -12.06
CA LEU A 205 6.39 13.84 -11.33
C LEU A 205 5.05 13.41 -11.92
N THR A 206 4.14 12.97 -11.06
CA THR A 206 2.81 12.49 -11.45
C THR A 206 1.71 13.22 -10.70
N LEU A 207 0.64 13.56 -11.42
CA LEU A 207 -0.61 14.10 -10.91
C LEU A 207 -1.76 13.16 -11.32
N ASP A 208 -2.46 12.58 -10.34
CA ASP A 208 -3.58 11.66 -10.59
C ASP A 208 -4.95 12.36 -10.45
N ASP A 209 -5.95 11.86 -11.20
CA ASP A 209 -7.35 12.31 -11.24
C ASP A 209 -7.53 13.84 -11.34
N ILE A 210 -6.94 14.46 -12.36
CA ILE A 210 -7.11 15.90 -12.58
C ILE A 210 -8.57 16.23 -12.93
N LYS A 211 -9.11 17.24 -12.26
CA LYS A 211 -10.50 17.72 -12.41
C LYS A 211 -10.55 19.24 -12.57
N GLY A 212 -11.69 19.74 -13.06
CA GLY A 212 -11.96 21.17 -13.15
C GLY A 212 -11.60 21.82 -14.49
N LEU A 213 -10.92 21.09 -15.39
CA LEU A 213 -10.66 21.50 -16.76
C LEU A 213 -11.97 21.77 -17.52
N LYS A 214 -12.03 22.88 -18.27
CA LYS A 214 -13.18 23.23 -19.10
C LYS A 214 -13.24 22.32 -20.32
N SER A 215 -14.35 21.61 -20.47
CA SER A 215 -14.63 20.84 -21.68
C SER A 215 -15.20 21.73 -22.79
N ILE A 216 -14.65 21.62 -24.00
CA ILE A 216 -15.19 22.21 -25.22
C ILE A 216 -15.39 21.07 -26.21
N ASN A 217 -16.63 20.86 -26.65
CA ASN A 217 -17.00 19.77 -27.57
C ASN A 217 -16.55 18.38 -27.08
N GLY A 218 -16.64 18.12 -25.76
CA GLY A 218 -16.24 16.85 -25.17
C GLY A 218 -14.72 16.65 -25.10
N LYS A 219 -13.92 17.72 -25.17
CA LYS A 219 -12.45 17.68 -25.13
C LYS A 219 -11.93 18.68 -24.12
N VAL A 220 -10.83 18.36 -23.44
CA VAL A 220 -10.10 19.27 -22.55
C VAL A 220 -8.70 19.55 -23.11
N PHE A 221 -8.13 20.71 -22.78
CA PHE A 221 -6.86 21.18 -23.35
C PHE A 221 -5.90 21.66 -22.23
N PRO A 222 -5.35 20.74 -21.43
CA PRO A 222 -4.40 21.10 -20.39
C PRO A 222 -3.05 21.53 -20.98
N VAL A 223 -2.41 22.49 -20.34
CA VAL A 223 -1.00 22.87 -20.53
C VAL A 223 -0.27 22.51 -19.25
N PHE A 224 0.70 21.60 -19.32
CA PHE A 224 1.46 21.17 -18.15
C PHE A 224 2.92 21.64 -18.27
N SER A 225 3.33 22.56 -17.42
CA SER A 225 4.68 23.11 -17.38
C SER A 225 5.46 22.59 -16.18
N ILE A 226 6.78 22.48 -16.31
CA ILE A 226 7.70 22.16 -15.22
C ILE A 226 8.97 23.01 -15.32
N ASP A 227 9.33 23.66 -14.22
CA ASP A 227 10.56 24.40 -14.03
C ASP A 227 11.31 23.84 -12.80
N LEU A 228 12.64 23.78 -12.87
CA LEU A 228 13.51 23.57 -11.72
C LEU A 228 14.50 24.73 -11.65
N ILE A 229 14.49 25.44 -10.52
CA ILE A 229 15.24 26.68 -10.32
C ILE A 229 16.24 26.45 -9.19
N ASP A 230 17.50 26.83 -9.37
CA ASP A 230 18.51 26.75 -8.30
C ASP A 230 18.38 27.89 -7.27
N ASN A 231 19.21 27.87 -6.23
CA ASN A 231 19.19 28.89 -5.17
C ASN A 231 19.62 30.30 -5.64
N ASN A 232 20.30 30.41 -6.79
CA ASN A 232 20.66 31.69 -7.40
C ASN A 232 19.56 32.23 -8.33
N GLY A 233 18.48 31.48 -8.53
CA GLY A 233 17.39 31.85 -9.45
C GLY A 233 17.61 31.41 -10.89
N ASN A 234 18.65 30.61 -11.17
CA ASN A 234 18.91 30.07 -12.50
C ASN A 234 17.90 28.96 -12.82
N LYS A 235 17.31 28.99 -14.02
CA LYS A 235 16.46 27.90 -14.51
C LYS A 235 17.33 26.77 -15.06
N ILE A 236 17.32 25.66 -14.35
CA ILE A 236 18.11 24.47 -14.65
C ILE A 236 17.34 23.52 -15.56
N LEU A 237 16.02 23.47 -15.36
CA LEU A 237 15.06 22.85 -16.24
C LEU A 237 13.94 23.85 -16.49
N SER A 238 13.51 24.00 -17.74
CA SER A 238 12.28 24.72 -18.06
C SER A 238 11.61 24.09 -19.27
N ARG A 239 10.41 23.55 -19.06
CA ARG A 239 9.57 22.98 -20.11
C ARG A 239 8.20 23.64 -20.01
N PRO A 240 7.88 24.61 -20.89
CA PRO A 240 6.65 25.39 -20.78
C PRO A 240 5.39 24.59 -21.10
N ASN A 241 5.50 23.50 -21.85
CA ASN A 241 4.42 22.55 -22.08
C ASN A 241 4.98 21.16 -22.37
N VAL A 242 4.95 20.25 -21.41
CA VAL A 242 5.38 18.85 -21.56
C VAL A 242 4.36 18.01 -22.33
N LEU A 243 3.19 18.57 -22.63
CA LEU A 243 2.13 17.95 -23.43
C LEU A 243 2.11 18.47 -24.88
N SER A 244 3.10 19.24 -25.33
CA SER A 244 3.14 19.81 -26.68
C SER A 244 2.99 18.75 -27.78
N ASP A 245 3.61 17.59 -27.57
CA ASP A 245 3.59 16.49 -28.54
C ASP A 245 2.23 15.75 -28.54
N PHE A 246 1.39 16.04 -27.54
CA PHE A 246 0.09 15.44 -27.29
C PHE A 246 -1.06 16.44 -27.47
N GLU A 247 -0.82 17.60 -28.13
CA GLU A 247 -1.85 18.62 -28.40
C GLU A 247 -3.07 18.07 -29.17
N ALA A 248 -2.93 16.92 -29.83
CA ALA A 248 -4.02 16.20 -30.51
C ALA A 248 -4.80 15.22 -29.61
N ILE A 249 -4.35 14.93 -28.39
CA ILE A 249 -5.03 14.01 -27.47
C ILE A 249 -6.19 14.75 -26.81
N SER A 250 -7.32 14.74 -27.51
CA SER A 250 -8.60 15.00 -26.88
C SER A 250 -8.89 13.94 -25.83
N VAL A 251 -8.69 14.27 -24.56
CA VAL A 251 -9.09 13.40 -23.46
C VAL A 251 -10.60 13.51 -23.30
N ASN A 252 -11.30 12.37 -23.39
CA ASN A 252 -12.73 12.31 -23.12
C ASN A 252 -12.96 12.61 -21.62
N PRO A 253 -13.76 13.62 -21.24
CA PRO A 253 -14.04 13.96 -19.85
C PRO A 253 -14.63 12.82 -19.02
N GLU A 254 -15.28 11.84 -19.66
CA GLU A 254 -15.84 10.67 -18.98
C GLU A 254 -14.80 9.59 -18.66
N ASP A 255 -13.58 9.67 -19.24
CA ASP A 255 -12.42 8.91 -18.78
C ASP A 255 -11.90 9.57 -17.48
N SER A 256 -12.63 9.31 -16.40
CA SER A 256 -12.53 9.84 -15.03
C SER A 256 -11.17 9.68 -14.30
N LYS A 257 -10.07 9.48 -15.04
CA LYS A 257 -8.71 9.22 -14.56
C LYS A 257 -7.68 9.91 -15.46
N THR A 258 -7.80 11.22 -15.67
CA THR A 258 -6.73 11.96 -16.37
C THR A 258 -5.50 12.00 -15.47
N LYS A 259 -4.54 11.12 -15.78
CA LYS A 259 -3.21 11.07 -15.18
C LYS A 259 -2.26 11.88 -16.03
N LEU A 260 -1.67 12.93 -15.45
CA LEU A 260 -0.59 13.66 -16.09
C LEU A 260 0.73 13.30 -15.41
N TYR A 261 1.77 13.12 -16.21
CA TYR A 261 3.10 12.91 -15.68
C TYR A 261 4.14 13.59 -16.56
N THR A 262 5.29 13.87 -15.99
CA THR A 262 6.47 14.31 -16.72
C THR A 262 7.71 13.71 -16.12
N THR A 263 8.70 13.41 -16.96
CA THR A 263 9.98 12.88 -16.53
C THR A 263 11.08 13.90 -16.73
N PHE A 264 12.05 13.93 -15.81
CA PHE A 264 13.21 14.80 -15.91
C PHE A 264 14.45 14.14 -15.30
N SER A 265 15.62 14.58 -15.77
CA SER A 265 16.93 14.19 -15.25
C SER A 265 17.80 15.43 -15.15
N LEU A 266 18.77 15.40 -14.24
CA LEU A 266 19.66 16.54 -13.97
C LEU A 266 21.07 16.17 -14.41
N SER A 267 21.43 16.52 -15.63
CA SER A 267 22.74 16.19 -16.19
C SER A 267 23.63 17.42 -16.22
N ASN A 268 24.86 17.30 -15.70
CA ASN A 268 25.91 18.33 -15.77
C ASN A 268 25.54 19.71 -15.19
N VAL A 269 24.78 19.73 -14.09
CA VAL A 269 24.39 20.97 -13.41
C VAL A 269 25.32 21.22 -12.22
N GLU A 270 25.74 22.48 -12.04
CA GLU A 270 26.45 22.88 -10.84
C GLU A 270 25.51 22.82 -9.65
N ILE A 271 25.95 22.19 -8.55
CA ILE A 271 25.11 21.98 -7.36
C ILE A 271 25.01 23.29 -6.57
N ASN A 272 23.81 23.86 -6.55
CA ASN A 272 23.49 25.09 -5.84
C ASN A 272 22.14 24.95 -5.11
N ASN A 273 22.17 24.18 -4.03
CA ASN A 273 21.00 23.87 -3.20
C ASN A 273 20.50 25.09 -2.41
N PRO A 274 19.20 25.11 -2.03
CA PRO A 274 18.15 24.19 -2.48
C PRO A 274 17.63 24.54 -3.88
N TYR A 275 17.04 23.56 -4.56
CA TYR A 275 16.34 23.76 -5.83
C TYR A 275 14.85 23.84 -5.60
N LYS A 276 14.18 24.75 -6.31
CA LYS A 276 12.73 24.89 -6.32
C LYS A 276 12.15 24.23 -7.56
N LEU A 277 11.42 23.13 -7.37
CA LEU A 277 10.58 22.52 -8.39
C LEU A 277 9.25 23.28 -8.45
N ILE A 278 8.85 23.69 -9.66
CA ILE A 278 7.56 24.33 -9.92
C ILE A 278 6.89 23.60 -11.07
N ALA A 279 5.79 22.93 -10.80
CA ALA A 279 4.94 22.30 -11.78
C ALA A 279 3.60 23.04 -11.83
N LYS A 280 3.09 23.33 -13.04
CA LYS A 280 1.78 23.98 -13.20
C LYS A 280 0.97 23.30 -14.27
N VAL A 281 -0.29 23.00 -13.97
CA VAL A 281 -1.28 22.60 -14.97
C VAL A 281 -2.26 23.76 -15.13
N LYS A 282 -2.41 24.24 -16.37
CA LYS A 282 -3.34 25.30 -16.73
C LYS A 282 -4.36 24.78 -17.73
N ASP A 283 -5.58 25.29 -17.66
CA ASP A 283 -6.57 25.09 -18.72
C ASP A 283 -6.36 26.15 -19.82
N LYS A 284 -6.08 25.71 -21.05
CA LYS A 284 -5.89 26.65 -22.18
C LYS A 284 -7.12 27.54 -22.44
N ASN A 285 -8.31 27.11 -22.01
CA ASN A 285 -9.58 27.77 -22.32
C ASN A 285 -10.23 28.47 -21.12
N SER A 286 -9.51 28.61 -19.99
CA SER A 286 -9.97 29.37 -18.83
C SER A 286 -8.80 29.91 -18.01
N SER A 287 -9.08 30.67 -16.96
CA SER A 287 -8.06 31.13 -16.00
C SER A 287 -7.70 30.07 -14.95
N LYS A 288 -8.25 28.85 -15.07
CA LYS A 288 -8.10 27.81 -14.06
C LYS A 288 -6.72 27.19 -14.12
N GLU A 289 -6.11 26.98 -12.96
CA GLU A 289 -4.80 26.37 -12.84
C GLU A 289 -4.62 25.65 -11.50
N ILE A 290 -3.61 24.80 -11.45
CA ILE A 290 -3.04 24.23 -10.22
C ILE A 290 -1.52 24.38 -10.30
N GLU A 291 -0.92 24.89 -9.22
CA GLU A 291 0.51 25.04 -9.05
C GLU A 291 0.98 24.15 -7.91
N ILE A 292 2.03 23.38 -8.18
CA ILE A 292 2.66 22.43 -7.28
C ILE A 292 4.10 22.87 -7.14
N THR A 293 4.54 23.10 -5.91
CA THR A 293 5.92 23.48 -5.62
C THR A 293 6.56 22.54 -4.61
N ALA A 294 7.84 22.25 -4.79
CA ALA A 294 8.63 21.47 -3.85
C ALA A 294 10.05 22.06 -3.74
N GLU A 295 10.65 21.92 -2.56
CA GLU A 295 12.06 22.21 -2.34
C GLU A 295 12.84 20.88 -2.38
N LEU A 296 13.86 20.81 -3.23
CA LEU A 296 14.68 19.62 -3.46
C LEU A 296 16.15 19.93 -3.15
N ILE A 297 16.85 18.95 -2.61
CA ILE A 297 18.28 18.96 -2.30
C ILE A 297 18.95 17.94 -3.20
N ILE A 298 19.86 18.39 -4.04
CA ILE A 298 20.70 17.53 -4.87
C ILE A 298 21.93 17.11 -4.06
N ASN A 299 22.14 15.79 -3.96
CA ASN A 299 23.33 15.16 -3.38
C ASN A 299 24.27 14.63 -4.46
#